data_AF-A0A5J5QAM0-F1
#
_entry.id   AF-A0A5J5QAM0-F1
#
_cell.length_a   1.000
_cell.length_b   1.000
_cell.length_c   1.000
_cell.angle_alpha   90.00
_cell.angle_beta   90.00
_cell.angle_gamma   90.00
#
_symmetry.space_group_name_H-M   'P 1'
#
loop_
_entity.id
_entity.type
_entity.pdbx_description
1 polymer ?
#
loop_
_entity_poly.entity_id
_entity_poly.type
_entity_poly.pdbx_seq_one_letter_code
_entity_poly.pdbx_strand_id
1 'polypeptide(L)'
;MSVFGIALFSTKTYFLLNYWDCLDSKRSLIIRSLYFTMEHHYTQLDDGASADVKPASNFGAAVLTVLLALLLQIFWRCCRSICRNHVKKYKFSSSSAAANMDGSTIAAVEKILKYTFKDKRLLKEALTHSSCREDMSYERLEFIGDAALGLAVATYFFCWEPRLNPDQLTLLRTKSVSNGRLALVAARHELDRFVRSKDTAPLNRNVREYVKAVKQGDDHKNLTVRSPDILADIVEALAGAVYLDLNFDLTKLWTPSES
;
A
#
# COMPACT_ATOMS: atom_id res chain seq x y z
N MET A 1 36.73 2.94 -10.61
CA MET A 1 35.39 3.15 -10.02
C MET A 1 35.29 2.28 -8.77
N SER A 2 34.90 2.83 -7.61
CA SER A 2 34.97 2.11 -6.33
C SER A 2 33.96 0.96 -6.26
N VAL A 3 34.35 -0.13 -5.60
CA VAL A 3 33.58 -1.36 -5.29
C VAL A 3 32.15 -1.11 -4.78
N PHE A 4 31.89 0.07 -4.19
CA PHE A 4 30.55 0.53 -3.77
C PHE A 4 29.54 0.72 -4.91
N GLY A 5 29.98 1.07 -6.12
CA GLY A 5 29.10 1.28 -7.28
C GLY A 5 28.55 -0.02 -7.87
N ILE A 6 29.31 -1.11 -7.76
CA ILE A 6 28.94 -2.44 -8.29
C ILE A 6 27.94 -3.13 -7.34
N ALA A 7 28.12 -2.97 -6.02
CA ALA A 7 27.22 -3.53 -5.02
C ALA A 7 25.80 -2.92 -5.07
N LEU A 8 25.69 -1.59 -5.26
CA LEU A 8 24.40 -0.91 -5.37
C LEU A 8 23.65 -1.23 -6.67
N PHE A 9 24.38 -1.61 -7.72
CA PHE A 9 23.80 -2.11 -8.97
C PHE A 9 23.18 -3.48 -8.74
N SER A 10 23.93 -4.42 -8.12
CA SER A 10 23.51 -5.81 -7.89
C SER A 10 22.23 -5.96 -7.04
N THR A 11 22.05 -5.19 -5.97
CA THR A 11 20.87 -5.35 -5.09
C THR A 11 19.59 -4.72 -5.67
N LYS A 12 19.71 -3.61 -6.42
CA LYS A 12 18.57 -2.99 -7.12
C LYS A 12 18.21 -3.76 -8.40
N THR A 13 19.18 -4.39 -9.08
CA THR A 13 18.92 -5.23 -10.26
C THR A 13 18.24 -6.55 -9.91
N TYR A 14 18.54 -7.16 -8.76
CA TYR A 14 17.84 -8.36 -8.29
C TYR A 14 16.36 -8.13 -8.00
N PHE A 15 16.01 -6.96 -7.46
CA PHE A 15 14.60 -6.61 -7.21
C PHE A 15 13.83 -6.38 -8.51
N LEU A 16 14.49 -5.79 -9.52
CA LEU A 16 13.93 -5.64 -10.85
C LEU A 16 13.73 -7.01 -11.51
N LEU A 17 14.75 -7.87 -11.55
CA LEU A 17 14.67 -9.21 -12.19
C LEU A 17 13.49 -10.05 -11.68
N ASN A 18 13.28 -10.09 -10.35
CA ASN A 18 12.14 -10.82 -9.76
C ASN A 18 10.77 -10.18 -10.07
N TYR A 19 10.72 -8.86 -10.22
CA TYR A 19 9.51 -8.14 -10.63
C TYR A 19 9.19 -8.35 -12.13
N TRP A 20 10.22 -8.55 -12.96
CA TRP A 20 10.11 -8.72 -14.42
C TRP A 20 9.72 -10.14 -14.85
N ASP A 21 10.12 -11.19 -14.12
CA ASP A 21 9.67 -12.56 -14.41
C ASP A 21 8.15 -12.75 -14.14
N CYS A 22 7.54 -11.86 -13.35
CA CYS A 22 6.08 -11.82 -13.13
C CYS A 22 5.31 -11.16 -14.30
N LEU A 23 5.99 -10.41 -15.18
CA LEU A 23 5.38 -9.57 -16.22
C LEU A 23 5.61 -10.12 -17.64
N ASP A 24 4.64 -10.90 -18.12
CA ASP A 24 4.37 -11.25 -19.53
C ASP A 24 5.56 -11.80 -20.34
N SER A 25 5.57 -13.13 -20.49
CA SER A 25 6.62 -13.97 -21.11
C SER A 25 7.17 -13.47 -22.47
N LYS A 26 6.35 -12.78 -23.28
CA LYS A 26 6.77 -12.34 -24.63
C LYS A 26 7.58 -11.03 -24.65
N ARG A 27 7.39 -10.13 -23.67
CA ARG A 27 8.14 -8.86 -23.59
C ARG A 27 9.49 -9.02 -22.88
N SER A 28 9.63 -10.10 -22.11
CA SER A 28 10.87 -10.54 -21.46
C SER A 28 12.01 -10.83 -22.45
N LEU A 29 11.72 -11.35 -23.65
CA LEU A 29 12.75 -11.79 -24.59
C LEU A 29 13.59 -10.64 -25.19
N ILE A 30 12.94 -9.53 -25.57
CA ILE A 30 13.62 -8.35 -26.13
C ILE A 30 14.52 -7.70 -25.07
N ILE A 31 14.05 -7.66 -23.83
CA ILE A 31 14.76 -7.05 -22.72
C ILE A 31 15.92 -7.95 -22.26
N ARG A 32 15.74 -9.29 -22.23
CA ARG A 32 16.83 -10.25 -22.00
C ARG A 32 17.89 -10.18 -23.10
N SER A 33 17.48 -10.02 -24.36
CA SER A 33 18.41 -9.81 -25.48
C SER A 33 19.23 -8.53 -25.30
N LEU A 34 18.58 -7.41 -24.93
CA LEU A 34 19.28 -6.14 -24.68
C LEU A 34 20.23 -6.24 -23.49
N TYR A 35 19.83 -6.90 -22.40
CA TYR A 35 20.68 -7.14 -21.23
C TYR A 35 21.89 -8.01 -21.59
N PHE A 36 21.69 -9.12 -22.31
CA PHE A 36 22.78 -10.00 -22.74
C PHE A 36 23.75 -9.29 -23.68
N THR A 37 23.25 -8.46 -24.60
CA THR A 37 24.10 -7.62 -25.45
C THR A 37 24.90 -6.59 -24.64
N MET A 38 24.31 -6.00 -23.58
CA MET A 38 25.01 -5.09 -22.68
C MET A 38 26.09 -5.78 -21.84
N GLU A 39 25.79 -6.96 -21.30
CA GLU A 39 26.72 -7.76 -20.51
C GLU A 39 27.91 -8.23 -21.36
N HIS A 40 27.65 -8.67 -22.60
CA HIS A 40 28.69 -9.07 -23.54
C HIS A 40 29.62 -7.92 -23.96
N HIS A 41 29.08 -6.70 -24.10
CA HIS A 41 29.87 -5.51 -24.37
C HIS A 41 30.70 -5.05 -23.16
N TYR A 42 30.24 -5.32 -21.93
CA TYR A 42 30.99 -5.01 -20.71
C TYR A 42 32.10 -6.02 -20.44
N THR A 43 31.88 -7.32 -20.66
CA THR A 43 32.92 -8.35 -20.49
C THR A 43 34.07 -8.20 -21.49
N GLN A 44 33.80 -7.73 -22.72
CA GLN A 44 34.86 -7.45 -23.69
C GLN A 44 35.75 -6.26 -23.34
N LEU A 45 35.34 -5.41 -22.39
CA LEU A 45 36.18 -4.30 -21.89
C LEU A 45 37.15 -4.76 -20.78
N ASP A 46 36.94 -5.93 -20.18
CA ASP A 46 37.77 -6.46 -19.08
C ASP A 46 38.84 -7.47 -19.55
N ASP A 47 38.68 -8.15 -20.69
CA ASP A 47 39.61 -9.19 -21.18
C ASP A 47 40.86 -8.66 -21.92
N GLY A 48 41.14 -7.36 -21.83
CA GLY A 48 42.21 -6.68 -22.56
C GLY A 48 43.10 -5.79 -21.69
N ALA A 49 43.62 -6.32 -20.58
CA ALA A 49 44.63 -5.62 -19.77
C ALA A 49 45.99 -5.56 -20.51
N SER A 50 46.14 -4.54 -21.36
CA SER A 50 47.43 -3.99 -21.78
C SER A 50 47.50 -2.53 -21.33
N ALA A 51 48.61 -2.17 -20.71
CA ALA A 51 48.82 -0.92 -19.99
C ALA A 51 48.80 0.32 -20.91
N ASP A 52 47.61 0.88 -21.16
CA ASP A 52 47.41 2.30 -21.48
C ASP A 52 45.95 2.70 -21.28
N VAL A 53 45.54 3.00 -20.04
CA VAL A 53 44.15 3.38 -19.73
C VAL A 53 43.93 4.84 -20.14
N LYS A 54 43.51 5.06 -21.39
CA LYS A 54 42.88 6.34 -21.79
C LYS A 54 41.61 6.54 -20.93
N PRO A 55 41.32 7.79 -20.49
CA PRO A 55 40.10 8.06 -19.75
C PRO A 55 38.92 7.59 -20.60
N ALA A 56 38.03 6.78 -20.02
CA ALA A 56 36.81 6.35 -20.69
C ALA A 56 36.22 7.57 -21.41
N SER A 57 36.23 7.54 -22.74
CA SER A 57 35.86 8.71 -23.53
C SER A 57 34.48 9.18 -23.07
N ASN A 58 34.28 10.49 -22.94
CA ASN A 58 33.00 11.09 -22.54
C ASN A 58 31.80 10.51 -23.31
N PHE A 59 32.06 9.94 -24.50
CA PHE A 59 31.12 9.18 -25.31
C PHE A 59 30.56 7.92 -24.65
N GLY A 60 31.39 7.06 -24.03
CA GLY A 60 30.91 5.83 -23.38
C GLY A 60 30.00 6.10 -22.18
N ALA A 61 30.36 7.09 -21.37
CA ALA A 61 29.51 7.57 -20.27
C ALA A 61 28.22 8.21 -20.77
N ALA A 62 28.26 8.96 -21.88
CA ALA A 62 27.08 9.54 -22.50
C ALA A 62 26.11 8.47 -23.03
N VAL A 63 26.63 7.44 -23.71
CA VAL A 63 25.82 6.32 -24.23
C VAL A 63 25.16 5.57 -23.07
N LEU A 64 25.88 5.26 -22.00
CA LEU A 64 25.31 4.58 -20.82
C LEU A 64 24.22 5.42 -20.14
N THR A 65 24.43 6.74 -20.04
CA THR A 65 23.45 7.66 -19.46
C THR A 65 22.18 7.73 -20.29
N VAL A 66 22.30 7.78 -21.63
CA VAL A 66 21.17 7.77 -22.56
C VAL A 66 20.39 6.45 -22.47
N LEU A 67 21.09 5.32 -22.42
CA LEU A 67 20.46 4.00 -22.27
C LEU A 67 19.72 3.88 -20.94
N LEU A 68 20.33 4.33 -19.83
CA LEU A 68 19.68 4.32 -18.52
C LEU A 68 18.43 5.21 -18.50
N ALA A 69 18.50 6.40 -19.11
CA ALA A 69 17.36 7.30 -19.22
C ALA A 69 16.22 6.68 -20.04
N LEU A 70 16.53 6.00 -21.15
CA LEU A 70 15.53 5.29 -21.97
C LEU A 70 14.89 4.13 -21.21
N LEU A 71 15.68 3.34 -20.46
CA LEU A 71 15.15 2.27 -19.62
C LEU A 71 14.23 2.81 -18.52
N LEU A 72 14.59 3.91 -17.87
CA LEU A 72 13.75 4.58 -16.88
C LEU A 72 12.45 5.11 -17.50
N GLN A 73 12.50 5.66 -18.71
CA GLN A 73 11.32 6.14 -19.43
C GLN A 73 10.38 5.00 -19.84
N ILE A 74 10.93 3.88 -20.33
CA ILE A 74 10.16 2.68 -20.67
C ILE A 74 9.52 2.10 -19.41
N PHE A 75 10.29 1.96 -18.33
CA PHE A 75 9.78 1.53 -17.03
C PHE A 75 8.62 2.39 -16.55
N TRP A 76 8.80 3.72 -16.55
CA TRP A 76 7.75 4.67 -16.15
C TRP A 76 6.49 4.55 -17.01
N ARG A 77 6.65 4.41 -18.33
CA ARG A 77 5.52 4.21 -19.27
C ARG A 77 4.79 2.88 -19.03
N CYS A 78 5.54 1.81 -18.78
CA CYS A 78 4.98 0.49 -18.46
C CYS A 78 4.20 0.53 -17.15
N CYS A 79 4.78 1.04 -16.07
CA CYS A 79 4.11 1.20 -14.78
C CYS A 79 2.82 2.03 -14.94
N ARG A 80 2.88 3.17 -15.63
CA ARG A 80 1.70 4.02 -15.87
C ARG A 80 0.62 3.35 -16.71
N SER A 81 0.99 2.48 -17.66
CA SER A 81 0.02 1.73 -18.47
C SER A 81 -0.63 0.61 -17.67
N ILE A 82 0.16 -0.15 -16.91
CA ILE A 82 -0.30 -1.25 -16.06
C ILE A 82 -1.25 -0.70 -14.99
N CYS A 83 -0.84 0.31 -14.23
CA CYS A 83 -1.68 0.93 -13.22
C CYS A 83 -3.02 1.42 -13.80
N ARG A 84 -3.01 2.12 -14.96
CA ARG A 84 -4.25 2.61 -15.59
C ARG A 84 -5.19 1.47 -16.02
N ASN A 85 -4.67 0.38 -16.55
CA ASN A 85 -5.49 -0.72 -17.03
C ASN A 85 -6.04 -1.57 -15.87
N HIS A 86 -5.25 -1.82 -14.83
CA HIS A 86 -5.68 -2.56 -13.65
C HIS A 86 -6.75 -1.81 -12.84
N VAL A 87 -6.58 -0.49 -12.65
CA VAL A 87 -7.60 0.35 -11.98
C VAL A 87 -8.93 0.34 -12.75
N LYS A 88 -8.90 0.41 -14.08
CA LYS A 88 -10.11 0.32 -14.92
C LYS A 88 -10.79 -1.06 -14.82
N LYS A 89 -10.00 -2.15 -14.83
CA LYS A 89 -10.53 -3.52 -14.71
C LYS A 89 -11.20 -3.76 -13.36
N TYR A 90 -10.60 -3.27 -12.26
CA TYR A 90 -11.19 -3.40 -10.93
C TYR A 90 -12.58 -2.74 -10.85
N LYS A 91 -12.75 -1.54 -11.43
CA LYS A 91 -14.07 -0.87 -11.49
C LYS A 91 -15.14 -1.69 -12.21
N PHE A 92 -14.79 -2.34 -13.32
CA PHE A 92 -15.75 -3.07 -14.16
C PHE A 92 -16.11 -4.47 -13.62
N SER A 93 -15.21 -5.09 -12.83
CA SER A 93 -15.44 -6.44 -12.32
C SER A 93 -16.35 -6.52 -11.08
N SER A 94 -16.75 -5.37 -10.52
CA SER A 94 -17.76 -5.31 -9.45
C SER A 94 -19.15 -5.55 -10.06
N SER A 95 -19.50 -6.81 -10.27
CA SER A 95 -20.82 -7.22 -10.79
C SER A 95 -21.83 -7.43 -9.65
N SER A 96 -22.99 -6.80 -9.81
CA SER A 96 -24.36 -6.92 -9.24
C SER A 96 -24.78 -7.87 -8.10
N ALA A 97 -23.92 -8.59 -7.37
CA ALA A 97 -24.36 -9.59 -6.37
C ALA A 97 -24.28 -9.16 -4.89
N ALA A 98 -24.34 -7.86 -4.57
CA ALA A 98 -24.20 -7.38 -3.20
C ALA A 98 -25.28 -6.36 -2.80
N ALA A 99 -26.53 -6.78 -2.89
CA ALA A 99 -27.65 -6.11 -2.22
C ALA A 99 -28.14 -7.04 -1.12
N ASN A 100 -27.69 -6.83 0.12
CA ASN A 100 -28.31 -7.30 1.38
C ASN A 100 -27.39 -6.90 2.56
N MET A 101 -27.10 -5.60 2.69
CA MET A 101 -26.58 -5.04 3.93
C MET A 101 -27.66 -4.11 4.47
N ASP A 102 -27.92 -4.19 5.78
CA ASP A 102 -28.96 -3.39 6.42
C ASP A 102 -28.68 -1.89 6.26
N GLY A 103 -29.68 -1.14 5.77
CA GLY A 103 -29.56 0.29 5.50
C GLY A 103 -29.26 1.11 6.75
N SER A 104 -29.72 0.65 7.93
CA SER A 104 -29.44 1.33 9.20
C SER A 104 -27.95 1.23 9.59
N THR A 105 -27.34 0.07 9.35
CA THR A 105 -25.91 -0.16 9.54
C THR A 105 -25.07 0.72 8.61
N ILE A 106 -25.45 0.79 7.33
CA ILE A 106 -24.78 1.66 6.35
C ILE A 106 -24.80 3.11 6.84
N ALA A 107 -25.97 3.64 7.17
CA ALA A 107 -26.13 5.02 7.62
C ALA A 107 -25.33 5.33 8.90
N ALA A 108 -25.27 4.38 9.85
CA ALA A 108 -24.50 4.52 11.08
C ALA A 108 -22.99 4.65 10.80
N VAL A 109 -22.43 3.78 9.96
CA VAL A 109 -21.00 3.82 9.65
C VAL A 109 -20.64 5.04 8.80
N GLU A 110 -21.49 5.41 7.84
CA GLU A 110 -21.30 6.63 7.05
C GLU A 110 -21.30 7.89 7.91
N LYS A 111 -22.14 7.92 8.96
CA LYS A 111 -22.16 9.01 9.94
C LYS A 111 -20.87 9.04 10.77
N ILE A 112 -20.34 7.89 11.19
CA ILE A 112 -19.07 7.80 11.92
C ILE A 112 -17.92 8.32 11.05
N LEU A 113 -17.87 7.88 9.79
CA LEU A 113 -16.83 8.26 8.83
C LEU A 113 -16.99 9.69 8.30
N LYS A 114 -18.17 10.30 8.47
CA LYS A 114 -18.58 11.54 7.81
C LYS A 114 -18.37 11.46 6.29
N TYR A 115 -18.69 10.30 5.71
CA TYR A 115 -18.49 10.01 4.30
C TYR A 115 -19.68 9.20 3.77
N THR A 116 -20.23 9.61 2.63
CA THR A 116 -21.27 8.86 1.92
C THR A 116 -20.66 8.13 0.73
N PHE A 117 -20.63 6.80 0.81
CA PHE A 117 -20.18 5.90 -0.24
C PHE A 117 -21.07 6.00 -1.48
N LYS A 118 -20.45 6.12 -2.64
CA LYS A 118 -21.09 5.95 -3.95
C LYS A 118 -21.34 4.48 -4.19
N ASP A 119 -20.36 3.64 -3.87
CA ASP A 119 -20.48 2.19 -3.92
C ASP A 119 -20.57 1.56 -2.52
N LYS A 120 -21.78 1.25 -2.07
CA LYS A 120 -22.04 0.63 -0.76
C LYS A 120 -21.44 -0.79 -0.63
N ARG A 121 -21.05 -1.42 -1.75
CA ARG A 121 -20.44 -2.76 -1.73
C ARG A 121 -19.05 -2.72 -1.12
N LEU A 122 -18.32 -1.61 -1.28
CA LEU A 122 -17.01 -1.40 -0.66
C LEU A 122 -17.12 -1.35 0.86
N LEU A 123 -18.17 -0.68 1.37
CA LEU A 123 -18.47 -0.67 2.81
C LEU A 123 -18.82 -2.07 3.32
N LYS A 124 -19.61 -2.83 2.56
CA LYS A 124 -19.93 -4.22 2.92
C LYS A 124 -18.67 -5.09 2.97
N GLU A 125 -17.81 -5.01 1.96
CA GLU A 125 -16.54 -5.76 1.89
C GLU A 125 -15.64 -5.41 3.08
N ALA A 126 -15.47 -4.11 3.38
CA ALA A 126 -14.65 -3.63 4.51
C ALA A 126 -15.14 -4.12 5.88
N LEU A 127 -16.43 -4.41 6.02
CA LEU A 127 -17.03 -4.90 7.26
C LEU A 127 -17.23 -6.42 7.28
N THR A 128 -16.74 -7.15 6.27
CA THR A 128 -16.92 -8.61 6.17
C THR A 128 -15.63 -9.35 6.51
N HIS A 129 -15.64 -10.04 7.65
CA HIS A 129 -14.53 -10.90 8.08
C HIS A 129 -14.44 -12.17 7.22
N SER A 130 -13.23 -12.67 6.98
CA SER A 130 -12.96 -13.83 6.12
C SER A 130 -13.68 -15.11 6.56
N SER A 131 -14.05 -15.23 7.85
CA SER A 131 -14.88 -16.33 8.35
C SER A 131 -16.28 -16.41 7.75
N CYS A 132 -16.80 -15.33 7.14
CA CYS A 132 -18.10 -15.36 6.46
C CYS A 132 -18.12 -16.26 5.22
N ARG A 133 -16.95 -16.66 4.70
CA ARG A 133 -16.78 -17.44 3.46
C ARG A 133 -17.52 -16.82 2.26
N GLU A 134 -17.60 -15.49 2.23
CA GLU A 134 -18.04 -14.74 1.05
C GLU A 134 -16.84 -14.57 0.10
N ASP A 135 -17.11 -14.34 -1.19
CA ASP A 135 -16.06 -14.16 -2.20
C ASP A 135 -15.18 -12.92 -1.96
N MET A 136 -15.60 -12.02 -1.08
CA MET A 136 -14.90 -10.78 -0.74
C MET A 136 -14.82 -10.61 0.79
N SER A 137 -13.60 -10.45 1.30
CA SER A 137 -13.26 -10.14 2.70
C SER A 137 -12.57 -8.78 2.79
N TYR A 138 -12.50 -8.22 3.99
CA TYR A 138 -11.84 -6.92 4.21
C TYR A 138 -10.34 -6.91 3.89
N GLU A 139 -9.67 -8.06 3.86
CA GLU A 139 -8.20 -8.20 3.82
C GLU A 139 -7.56 -7.48 2.60
N ARG A 140 -8.26 -7.45 1.46
CA ARG A 140 -7.77 -6.73 0.27
C ARG A 140 -7.90 -5.21 0.41
N LEU A 141 -8.95 -4.76 1.09
CA LEU A 141 -9.18 -3.35 1.39
C LEU A 141 -8.25 -2.88 2.51
N GLU A 142 -7.99 -3.72 3.51
CA GLU A 142 -6.98 -3.52 4.55
C GLU A 142 -5.62 -3.27 3.92
N PHE A 143 -5.17 -4.16 3.03
CA PHE A 143 -3.88 -4.02 2.35
C PHE A 143 -3.70 -2.66 1.66
N ILE A 144 -4.69 -2.20 0.89
CA ILE A 144 -4.60 -0.89 0.21
C ILE A 144 -4.81 0.27 1.19
N GLY A 145 -5.59 0.04 2.24
CA GLY A 145 -5.91 1.00 3.29
C GLY A 145 -4.73 1.33 4.19
N ASP A 146 -3.95 0.34 4.63
CA ASP A 146 -2.71 0.54 5.38
C ASP A 146 -1.74 1.44 4.60
N ALA A 147 -1.50 1.11 3.32
CA ALA A 147 -0.65 1.91 2.46
C ALA A 147 -1.18 3.35 2.29
N ALA A 148 -2.50 3.52 2.14
CA ALA A 148 -3.13 4.83 1.99
C ALA A 148 -3.03 5.68 3.27
N LEU A 149 -3.34 5.09 4.44
CA LEU A 149 -3.23 5.76 5.74
C LEU A 149 -1.78 6.13 6.06
N GLY A 150 -0.85 5.20 5.83
CA GLY A 150 0.57 5.42 6.03
C GLY A 150 1.10 6.58 5.17
N LEU A 151 0.68 6.66 3.90
CA LEU A 151 1.05 7.75 3.01
C LEU A 151 0.37 9.07 3.40
N ALA A 152 -0.90 9.06 3.78
CA ALA A 152 -1.62 10.27 4.19
C ALA A 152 -0.98 10.90 5.43
N VAL A 153 -0.68 10.09 6.45
CA VAL A 153 -0.01 10.56 7.68
C VAL A 153 1.42 11.00 7.42
N ALA A 154 2.18 10.27 6.57
CA ALA A 154 3.51 10.70 6.18
C ALA A 154 3.49 12.06 5.47
N THR A 155 2.53 12.26 4.56
CA THR A 155 2.32 13.52 3.83
C THR A 155 1.97 14.65 4.80
N TYR A 156 1.10 14.39 5.77
CA TYR A 156 0.77 15.37 6.81
C TYR A 156 2.01 15.85 7.57
N PHE A 157 2.81 14.93 8.13
CA PHE A 157 4.00 15.33 8.90
C PHE A 157 5.08 16.00 8.03
N PHE A 158 5.25 15.53 6.80
CA PHE A 158 6.18 16.13 5.85
C PHE A 158 5.83 17.58 5.53
N CYS A 159 4.54 17.89 5.35
CA CYS A 159 4.07 19.25 5.09
C CYS A 159 3.98 20.11 6.35
N TRP A 160 3.68 19.51 7.50
CA TRP A 160 3.45 20.23 8.76
C TRP A 160 4.73 20.80 9.37
N GLU A 161 5.83 20.04 9.39
CA GLU A 161 7.10 20.50 9.96
C GLU A 161 8.29 20.14 9.06
N PRO A 162 8.70 21.07 8.16
CA PRO A 162 9.79 20.85 7.22
C PRO A 162 11.16 20.62 7.86
N ARG A 163 11.32 20.91 9.16
CA ARG A 163 12.60 20.74 9.89
C ARG A 163 12.79 19.32 10.44
N LEU A 164 11.77 18.47 10.40
CA LEU A 164 11.90 17.09 10.86
C LEU A 164 12.84 16.31 9.96
N ASN A 165 13.77 15.58 10.56
CA ASN A 165 14.63 14.66 9.84
C ASN A 165 13.89 13.35 9.49
N PRO A 166 14.45 12.50 8.59
CA PRO A 166 13.80 11.25 8.17
C PRO A 166 13.45 10.30 9.31
N ASP A 167 14.29 10.21 10.34
CA ASP A 167 14.07 9.32 11.49
C ASP A 167 12.89 9.81 12.34
N GLN A 168 12.78 11.12 12.55
CA GLN A 168 11.67 11.75 13.27
C GLN A 168 10.35 11.58 12.52
N LEU A 169 10.34 11.77 11.19
CA LEU A 169 9.16 11.54 10.36
C LEU A 169 8.70 10.08 10.43
N THR A 170 9.65 9.15 10.35
CA THR A 170 9.37 7.70 10.48
C THR A 170 8.79 7.38 11.85
N LEU A 171 9.37 7.91 12.92
CA LEU A 171 8.90 7.73 14.28
C LEU A 171 7.48 8.28 14.48
N LEU A 172 7.19 9.47 13.97
CA LEU A 172 5.86 10.08 14.06
C LEU A 172 4.82 9.28 13.28
N ARG A 173 5.17 8.83 12.06
CA ARG A 173 4.30 7.97 11.24
C ARG A 173 3.94 6.69 11.98
N THR A 174 4.94 5.93 12.43
CA THR A 174 4.73 4.65 13.14
C THR A 174 4.00 4.83 14.47
N LYS A 175 4.16 5.97 15.16
CA LYS A 175 3.39 6.27 16.38
C LYS A 175 1.94 6.67 16.11
N SER A 176 1.64 7.17 14.92
CA SER A 176 0.32 7.69 14.57
C SER A 176 -0.56 6.63 13.93
N VAL A 177 0.01 5.84 13.00
CA VAL A 177 -0.64 4.69 12.37
C VAL A 177 0.02 3.43 12.94
N SER A 178 -0.63 2.83 13.93
CA SER A 178 -0.23 1.53 14.49
C SER A 178 -1.47 0.76 14.92
N ASN A 179 -1.38 -0.57 14.91
CA ASN A 179 -2.52 -1.44 15.25
C ASN A 179 -3.17 -1.03 16.58
N GLY A 180 -2.38 -0.72 17.61
CA GLY A 180 -2.92 -0.29 18.90
C GLY A 180 -3.71 1.02 18.85
N ARG A 181 -3.26 2.01 18.04
CA ARG A 181 -3.97 3.28 17.85
C ARG A 181 -5.24 3.09 17.02
N LEU A 182 -5.15 2.31 15.94
CA LEU A 182 -6.28 2.05 15.06
C LEU A 182 -7.36 1.22 15.78
N ALA A 183 -6.96 0.20 16.54
CA ALA A 183 -7.86 -0.58 17.39
C ALA A 183 -8.56 0.29 18.44
N LEU A 184 -7.84 1.25 19.04
CA LEU A 184 -8.43 2.21 19.98
C LEU A 184 -9.49 3.09 19.30
N VAL A 185 -9.22 3.56 18.07
CA VAL A 185 -10.20 4.33 17.27
C VAL A 185 -11.43 3.47 16.98
N ALA A 186 -11.24 2.24 16.51
CA ALA A 186 -12.35 1.32 16.24
C ALA A 186 -13.22 1.08 17.47
N ALA A 187 -12.59 0.84 18.63
CA ALA A 187 -13.28 0.60 19.89
C ALA A 187 -14.06 1.84 20.39
N ARG A 188 -13.48 3.04 20.27
CA ARG A 188 -14.14 4.30 20.65
C ARG A 188 -15.37 4.60 19.81
N HIS A 189 -15.36 4.19 18.54
CA HIS A 189 -16.48 4.36 17.62
C HIS A 189 -17.40 3.13 17.54
N GLU A 190 -17.16 2.09 18.35
CA GLU A 190 -17.93 0.85 18.38
C GLU A 190 -18.06 0.17 17.00
N LEU A 191 -17.00 0.27 16.17
CA LEU A 191 -17.00 -0.30 14.82
C LEU A 191 -17.12 -1.82 14.82
N ASP A 192 -16.71 -2.48 15.91
CA ASP A 192 -16.84 -3.93 16.13
C ASP A 192 -18.27 -4.43 15.97
N ARG A 193 -19.27 -3.60 16.31
CA ARG A 193 -20.69 -3.95 16.24
C ARG A 193 -21.22 -4.11 14.82
N PHE A 194 -20.54 -3.52 13.84
CA PHE A 194 -20.93 -3.57 12.44
C PHE A 194 -20.17 -4.65 11.66
N VAL A 195 -19.19 -5.30 12.28
CA VAL A 195 -18.41 -6.37 11.66
C VAL A 195 -19.26 -7.62 11.49
N ARG A 196 -19.35 -8.09 10.25
CA ARG A 196 -20.00 -9.34 9.87
C ARG A 196 -19.00 -10.47 10.03
N SER A 197 -19.26 -11.37 10.97
CA SER A 197 -18.47 -12.59 11.15
C SER A 197 -19.38 -13.79 11.43
N LYS A 198 -18.99 -14.97 10.92
CA LYS A 198 -19.58 -16.24 11.31
C LYS A 198 -18.61 -16.97 12.24
N ASP A 199 -19.15 -17.51 13.34
CA ASP A 199 -18.48 -18.47 14.22
C ASP A 199 -17.14 -18.01 14.86
N THR A 200 -17.17 -16.87 15.56
CA THR A 200 -15.99 -16.20 16.13
C THR A 200 -16.12 -15.96 17.64
N ALA A 201 -16.77 -16.86 18.39
CA ALA A 201 -17.02 -16.68 19.83
C ALA A 201 -15.78 -16.27 20.68
N PRO A 202 -14.56 -16.82 20.45
CA PRO A 202 -13.36 -16.42 21.18
C PRO A 202 -12.83 -15.05 20.75
N LEU A 203 -12.80 -14.76 19.45
CA LEU A 203 -12.40 -13.46 18.89
C LEU A 203 -13.32 -12.36 19.42
N ASN A 204 -14.62 -12.64 19.48
CA ASN A 204 -15.61 -11.74 20.03
C ASN A 204 -15.41 -11.50 21.53
N ARG A 205 -14.80 -12.43 22.29
CA ARG A 205 -14.53 -12.22 23.72
C ARG A 205 -13.43 -11.18 23.92
N ASN A 206 -12.29 -11.36 23.26
CA ASN A 206 -11.16 -10.43 23.38
C ASN A 206 -11.53 -9.03 22.89
N VAL A 207 -12.26 -8.95 21.77
CA VAL A 207 -12.78 -7.67 21.24
C VAL A 207 -13.71 -7.00 22.26
N ARG A 208 -14.68 -7.71 22.84
CA ARG A 208 -15.58 -7.14 23.84
C ARG A 208 -14.86 -6.67 25.10
N GLU A 209 -13.89 -7.44 25.58
CA GLU A 209 -13.11 -7.09 26.77
C GLU A 209 -12.28 -5.82 26.53
N TYR A 210 -11.61 -5.74 25.37
CA TYR A 210 -10.86 -4.56 24.95
C TYR A 210 -11.76 -3.33 24.80
N VAL A 211 -12.89 -3.44 24.08
CA VAL A 211 -13.86 -2.34 23.89
C VAL A 211 -14.42 -1.87 25.23
N LYS A 212 -14.71 -2.79 26.16
CA LYS A 212 -15.18 -2.44 27.51
C LYS A 212 -14.12 -1.66 28.29
N ALA A 213 -12.87 -2.09 28.26
CA ALA A 213 -11.78 -1.41 28.96
C ALA A 213 -11.51 -0.01 28.36
N VAL A 214 -11.52 0.14 27.03
CA VAL A 214 -11.44 1.44 26.36
C VAL A 214 -12.56 2.39 26.80
N LYS A 215 -13.80 1.89 26.92
CA LYS A 215 -14.95 2.69 27.39
C LYS A 215 -14.84 3.13 28.86
N GLN A 216 -14.06 2.42 29.67
CA GLN A 216 -13.83 2.75 31.09
C GLN A 216 -12.76 3.85 31.27
N GLY A 217 -12.18 4.36 30.17
CA GLY A 217 -11.25 5.48 30.20
C GLY A 217 -9.77 5.07 30.16
N ASP A 218 -9.48 3.79 29.97
CA ASP A 218 -8.11 3.31 29.85
C ASP A 218 -7.50 3.72 28.51
N ASP A 219 -6.33 4.37 28.55
CA ASP A 219 -5.53 4.62 27.35
C ASP A 219 -4.91 3.31 26.85
N HIS A 220 -4.70 3.17 25.53
CA HIS A 220 -4.13 1.95 24.91
C HIS A 220 -2.80 1.47 25.50
N LYS A 221 -2.06 2.36 26.18
CA LYS A 221 -0.81 2.04 26.89
C LYS A 221 -1.01 1.52 28.32
N ASN A 222 -2.16 1.80 28.91
CA ASN A 222 -2.53 1.40 30.27
C ASN A 222 -3.47 0.19 30.28
N LEU A 223 -3.94 -0.25 29.11
CA LEU A 223 -4.73 -1.46 28.94
C LEU A 223 -3.84 -2.69 29.17
N THR A 224 -4.21 -3.52 30.14
CA THR A 224 -3.64 -4.87 30.32
C THR A 224 -4.05 -5.83 29.20
N VAL A 225 -5.15 -5.52 28.51
CA VAL A 225 -5.69 -6.30 27.41
C VAL A 225 -5.02 -5.90 26.10
N ARG A 226 -4.40 -6.86 25.43
CA ARG A 226 -3.79 -6.67 24.11
C ARG A 226 -4.85 -6.24 23.09
N SER A 227 -4.52 -5.23 22.27
CA SER A 227 -5.38 -4.78 21.18
C SER A 227 -5.64 -5.92 20.18
N PRO A 228 -6.90 -6.27 19.88
CA PRO A 228 -7.24 -7.21 18.82
C PRO A 228 -6.88 -6.65 17.45
N ASP A 229 -6.13 -7.41 16.64
CA ASP A 229 -5.68 -6.96 15.31
C ASP A 229 -6.86 -6.63 14.39
N ILE A 230 -7.93 -7.44 14.42
CA ILE A 230 -9.17 -7.19 13.66
C ILE A 230 -9.73 -5.77 13.79
N LEU A 231 -9.57 -5.12 14.94
CA LEU A 231 -10.06 -3.75 15.11
C LEU A 231 -9.24 -2.74 14.29
N ALA A 232 -7.93 -2.95 14.19
CA ALA A 232 -7.07 -2.16 13.33
C ALA A 232 -7.38 -2.45 11.86
N ASP A 233 -7.45 -3.74 11.50
CA ASP A 233 -7.69 -4.18 10.12
C ASP A 233 -8.99 -3.59 9.55
N ILE A 234 -10.05 -3.50 10.37
CA ILE A 234 -11.33 -2.90 9.96
C ILE A 234 -11.19 -1.39 9.68
N VAL A 235 -10.41 -0.67 10.48
CA VAL A 235 -10.17 0.77 10.24
C VAL A 235 -9.38 0.96 8.94
N GLU A 236 -8.37 0.13 8.71
CA GLU A 236 -7.59 0.14 7.47
C GLU A 236 -8.47 -0.22 6.28
N ALA A 237 -9.29 -1.27 6.38
CA ALA A 237 -10.20 -1.67 5.34
C ALA A 237 -11.25 -0.60 5.01
N LEU A 238 -11.80 0.08 6.01
CA LEU A 238 -12.71 1.22 5.79
C LEU A 238 -11.99 2.38 5.10
N ALA A 239 -10.76 2.69 5.49
CA ALA A 239 -9.95 3.70 4.81
C ALA A 239 -9.65 3.30 3.35
N GLY A 240 -9.33 2.02 3.10
CA GLY A 240 -9.15 1.46 1.77
C GLY A 240 -10.42 1.52 0.91
N ALA A 241 -11.58 1.25 1.51
CA ALA A 241 -12.88 1.37 0.86
C ALA A 241 -13.16 2.82 0.42
N VAL A 242 -12.98 3.79 1.32
CA VAL A 242 -13.15 5.22 1.01
C VAL A 242 -12.15 5.66 -0.06
N TYR A 243 -10.88 5.28 0.08
CA TYR A 243 -9.83 5.62 -0.87
C TYR A 243 -10.14 5.11 -2.29
N LEU A 244 -10.71 3.91 -2.39
CA LEU A 244 -11.11 3.31 -3.65
C LEU A 244 -12.36 3.98 -4.25
N ASP A 245 -13.35 4.31 -3.42
CA ASP A 245 -14.57 5.05 -3.82
C ASP A 245 -14.28 6.50 -4.26
N LEU A 246 -13.18 7.07 -3.74
CA LEU A 246 -12.57 8.33 -4.15
C LEU A 246 -11.65 8.21 -5.38
N ASN A 247 -11.54 7.03 -5.99
CA ASN A 247 -10.69 6.76 -7.14
C ASN A 247 -9.20 7.03 -6.85
N PHE A 248 -8.72 6.55 -5.71
CA PHE A 248 -7.33 6.67 -5.26
C PHE A 248 -6.86 8.13 -5.08
N ASP A 249 -7.79 9.01 -4.70
CA ASP A 249 -7.50 10.43 -4.45
C ASP A 249 -7.16 10.64 -2.96
N LEU A 250 -5.87 10.66 -2.64
CA LEU A 250 -5.37 10.82 -1.27
C LEU A 250 -5.76 12.16 -0.65
N THR A 251 -5.90 13.21 -1.47
CA THR A 251 -6.24 14.56 -0.99
C THR A 251 -7.65 14.55 -0.41
N LYS A 252 -8.59 13.92 -1.13
CA LYS A 252 -9.98 13.78 -0.68
C LYS A 252 -10.16 12.80 0.47
N LEU A 253 -9.28 11.80 0.59
CA LEU A 253 -9.30 10.88 1.73
C LEU A 253 -8.99 11.63 3.03
N TRP A 254 -8.09 12.63 2.97
CA TRP A 254 -7.61 13.36 4.14
C TRP A 254 -8.44 14.60 4.49
N THR A 255 -9.00 15.29 3.49
CA THR A 255 -9.91 16.41 3.73
C THR A 255 -11.31 15.89 4.03
N PRO A 256 -11.91 16.22 5.18
CA PRO A 256 -13.32 15.96 5.41
C PRO A 256 -14.12 16.57 4.26
N SER A 257 -15.05 15.82 3.66
CA SER A 257 -16.01 16.41 2.74
C SER A 257 -16.79 17.48 3.51
N GLU A 258 -16.62 18.75 3.10
CA GLU A 258 -17.53 19.82 3.50
C GLU A 258 -18.93 19.41 3.03
N SER A 259 -19.76 19.01 3.99
CA SER A 259 -21.19 18.74 3.83
C SER A 259 -21.97 20.00 4.17
#